data_AF-A0A4R6E7D0-F1
#
_entry.id   AF-A0A4R6E7D0-F1
#
_cell.length_a   1.000
_cell.length_b   1.000
_cell.length_c   1.000
_cell.angle_alpha   90.00
_cell.angle_beta   90.00
_cell.angle_gamma   90.00
#
_symmetry.space_group_name_H-M   'P 1'
#
loop_
_entity.id
_entity.type
_entity.pdbx_description
1 polymer ?
#
loop_
_entity_poly.entity_id
_entity_poly.type
_entity_poly.pdbx_seq_one_letter_code
_entity_poly.pdbx_strand_id
1 'polypeptide(L)' 'MDKQTFTPGAQDMAEADAKDAFFEQVAAISEQMIAAYGRDFAMGVLLLAARYIAQNRPAEAEPPQIVTQP' A
#
# COMPACT_ATOMS: atom_id res chain seq x y z
N MET A 1 -24.90 -21.87 2.35
CA MET A 1 -23.66 -21.08 2.54
C MET A 1 -22.77 -21.29 1.33
N ASP A 2 -23.07 -20.58 0.24
CA ASP A 2 -22.31 -20.66 -0.99
C ASP A 2 -21.03 -19.83 -0.81
N LYS A 3 -19.90 -20.52 -0.63
CA LYS A 3 -18.58 -19.90 -0.63
C LYS A 3 -18.30 -19.43 -2.06
N GLN A 4 -18.53 -18.15 -2.31
CA GLN A 4 -18.21 -17.49 -3.57
C GLN A 4 -16.70 -17.62 -3.81
N THR A 5 -16.29 -18.61 -4.59
CA THR A 5 -14.91 -18.77 -5.04
C THR A 5 -14.66 -17.68 -6.07
N PHE A 6 -13.96 -16.62 -5.67
CA PHE A 6 -13.40 -15.63 -6.59
C PHE A 6 -12.28 -16.34 -7.36
N THR A 7 -12.55 -16.72 -8.61
CA THR A 7 -11.51 -17.15 -9.54
C THR A 7 -10.86 -15.86 -10.08
N PRO A 8 -9.61 -15.53 -9.71
CA PRO A 8 -8.98 -14.31 -10.20
C PRO A 8 -8.84 -14.40 -11.72
N GLY A 9 -9.22 -13.34 -12.42
CA GLY A 9 -9.01 -13.23 -13.85
C GLY A 9 -7.52 -13.12 -14.18
N ALA A 10 -7.13 -13.38 -15.43
CA ALA A 10 -5.75 -13.21 -15.88
C ALA A 10 -5.19 -11.79 -15.64
N GLN A 11 -6.06 -10.78 -15.58
CA GLN A 11 -5.70 -9.41 -15.22
C GLN A 11 -5.35 -9.26 -13.74
N ASP A 12 -6.06 -9.95 -12.84
CA ASP A 12 -5.78 -9.93 -11.40
C ASP A 12 -4.43 -10.60 -11.10
N MET A 13 -4.07 -11.63 -11.86
CA MET A 13 -2.78 -12.33 -11.72
C MET A 13 -1.61 -11.47 -12.22
N ALA A 14 -1.76 -10.81 -13.38
CA ALA A 14 -0.75 -9.87 -13.87
C ALA A 14 -0.59 -8.65 -12.94
N GLU A 15 -1.68 -8.18 -12.33
CA GLU A 15 -1.62 -7.12 -11.32
C GLU A 15 -0.95 -7.60 -10.02
N ALA A 16 -1.19 -8.85 -9.60
CA ALA A 16 -0.51 -9.45 -8.45
C ALA A 16 1.01 -9.56 -8.69
N ASP A 17 1.42 -10.08 -9.85
CA ASP A 17 2.83 -10.20 -10.22
C ASP A 17 3.54 -8.83 -10.25
N ALA A 18 2.87 -7.81 -10.79
CA ALA A 18 3.38 -6.45 -10.80
C ALA A 18 3.55 -5.88 -9.38
N LYS A 19 2.60 -6.14 -8.48
CA LYS A 19 2.67 -5.72 -7.07
C LYS A 19 3.80 -6.42 -6.33
N ASP A 20 3.97 -7.72 -6.53
CA ASP A 20 5.05 -8.51 -5.93
C ASP A 20 6.43 -8.00 -6.34
N ALA A 21 6.61 -7.62 -7.61
CA ALA A 21 7.86 -7.00 -8.08
C ALA A 21 8.18 -5.67 -7.37
N PHE A 22 7.17 -4.89 -6.96
CA PHE A 22 7.40 -3.69 -6.15
C PHE A 22 7.77 -4.05 -4.69
N PHE A 23 7.17 -5.09 -4.12
CA PHE A 23 7.56 -5.56 -2.79
C PHE A 23 9.02 -6.01 -2.76
N GLU A 24 9.48 -6.74 -3.77
CA GLU A 24 10.88 -7.14 -3.89
C GLU A 24 11.83 -5.94 -4.01
N GLN A 25 11.49 -4.94 -4.82
CA GLN A 25 12.29 -3.72 -4.94
C GLN A 25 12.37 -2.94 -3.62
N VAL A 26 11.25 -2.85 -2.89
CA VAL A 26 11.20 -2.19 -1.57
C VAL A 26 12.04 -2.98 -0.56
N ALA A 27 12.03 -4.31 -0.60
CA ALA A 27 12.88 -5.13 0.25
C ALA A 27 14.37 -4.89 -0.07
N ALA A 28 14.75 -4.93 -1.34
CA ALA A 28 16.13 -4.75 -1.78
C ALA A 28 16.70 -3.37 -1.40
N ILE A 29 15.92 -2.29 -1.53
CA ILE A 29 16.38 -0.95 -1.11
C ILE A 29 16.43 -0.82 0.41
N SER A 30 15.50 -1.46 1.13
CA SER A 30 15.52 -1.50 2.59
C SER A 30 16.78 -2.18 3.11
N GLU A 31 17.18 -3.31 2.52
CA GLU A 31 18.42 -4.00 2.87
C GLU A 31 19.66 -3.15 2.61
N GLN A 32 19.72 -2.44 1.47
CA GLN A 32 20.82 -1.50 1.18
C GLN A 32 20.92 -0.40 2.24
N MET A 33 19.78 0.16 2.68
CA MET A 33 19.74 1.17 3.72
C MET A 33 20.17 0.62 5.09
N ILE A 34 19.74 -0.60 5.42
CA ILE A 34 20.15 -1.29 6.66
C ILE A 34 21.66 -1.51 6.66
N ALA A 35 22.22 -1.98 5.54
CA ALA A 35 23.65 -2.24 5.42
C ALA A 35 24.49 -0.97 5.53
N ALA A 36 24.02 0.16 4.97
CA ALA A 36 24.75 1.42 4.97
C ALA A 36 24.62 2.23 6.28
N TYR A 37 23.43 2.27 6.88
CA TYR A 37 23.09 3.20 7.97
C TYR A 37 22.40 2.56 9.18
N GLY A 38 22.11 1.26 9.11
CA GLY A 38 21.44 0.53 10.17
C GLY A 38 19.92 0.48 10.05
N ARG A 39 19.32 -0.41 10.85
CA ARG A 39 17.90 -0.75 10.79
C ARG A 39 16.98 0.40 11.16
N ASP A 40 17.34 1.19 12.17
CA ASP A 40 16.48 2.27 12.66
C ASP A 40 16.36 3.40 11.63
N PHE A 41 17.45 3.67 10.90
CA PHE A 41 17.44 4.62 9.79
C PHE A 41 16.51 4.14 8.67
N ALA A 42 16.67 2.88 8.23
CA ALA A 42 15.85 2.33 7.15
C ALA A 42 14.35 2.38 7.49
N MET A 43 14.00 1.97 8.71
CA MET A 43 12.63 2.00 9.19
C MET A 43 12.05 3.43 9.25
N GLY A 44 12.84 4.40 9.72
CA GLY A 44 12.42 5.81 9.77
C GLY A 44 12.12 6.41 8.40
N VAL A 45 12.94 6.11 7.39
CA VAL A 45 12.72 6.60 6.02
C VAL A 45 11.48 5.98 5.39
N LEU A 46 11.27 4.66 5.56
CA LEU A 46 10.07 3.99 5.05
C LEU A 46 8.79 4.52 5.71
N LEU A 47 8.84 4.78 7.01
CA LEU A 47 7.73 5.39 7.74
C LEU A 47 7.43 6.81 7.22
N LEU A 48 8.46 7.59 6.92
CA LEU A 48 8.31 8.92 6.33
C LEU A 48 7.69 8.85 4.93
N ALA A 49 8.13 7.90 4.10
CA ALA A 49 7.56 7.67 2.77
C ALA A 49 6.07 7.30 2.85
N ALA A 50 5.70 6.38 3.75
CA ALA A 50 4.30 6.01 3.98
C ALA A 50 3.46 7.22 4.42
N ARG A 51 3.98 8.06 5.33
CA ARG A 51 3.31 9.28 5.77
C ARG A 51 3.15 10.30 4.65
N TYR A 52 4.13 10.45 3.76
CA TYR A 52 4.03 11.34 2.61
C TYR A 52 2.90 10.90 1.66
N ILE A 53 2.81 9.59 1.38
CA ILE A 53 1.74 9.02 0.55
C ILE A 53 0.36 9.25 1.19
N ALA A 54 0.25 9.05 2.51
CA ALA A 54 -1.01 9.24 3.24
C ALA A 54 -1.49 10.70 3.22
N GLN A 55 -0.58 11.67 3.31
CA GLN A 55 -0.91 13.10 3.28
C GLN A 55 -1.30 13.59 1.89
N ASN A 56 -0.76 12.98 0.84
CA ASN A 56 -1.05 13.36 -0.54
C ASN A 56 -2.25 12.65 -1.13
N ARG A 57 -2.93 11.78 -0.37
CA ARG A 57 -4.23 11.26 -0.78
C ARG A 57 -5.23 12.43 -0.70
N PRO A 58 -5.86 12.88 -1.81
CA PRO A 58 -6.98 13.80 -1.69
C PRO A 58 -8.00 13.11 -0.79
N ALA A 59 -8.46 13.81 0.25
CA ALA A 59 -9.51 13.29 1.13
C ALA A 59 -10.60 12.73 0.23
N GLU A 60 -10.75 11.41 0.20
CA GLU A 60 -11.80 10.77 -0.56
C GLU A 60 -13.08 11.38 0.00
N ALA A 61 -13.71 12.24 -0.80
CA ALA A 61 -14.79 13.09 -0.37
C ALA A 61 -15.82 12.18 0.28
N GLU A 62 -15.96 12.26 1.60
CA GLU A 62 -17.00 11.56 2.31
C GLU A 62 -18.31 11.93 1.60
N PRO A 63 -19.06 10.96 1.05
CA PRO A 63 -20.32 11.29 0.40
C PRO A 63 -21.17 12.03 1.43
N PRO A 64 -21.82 13.14 1.05
CA PRO A 64 -22.53 13.97 2.00
C PRO A 64 -23.49 13.09 2.78
N GLN A 65 -23.25 12.96 4.08
CA GLN A 65 -24.20 12.37 5.00
C GLN A 65 -25.47 13.22 4.84
N ILE A 66 -26.49 12.66 4.17
CA ILE A 66 -27.79 13.31 4.08
C ILE A 66 -28.25 13.41 5.53
N VAL A 67 -28.14 14.61 6.10
CA VAL A 67 -28.74 14.92 7.38
C VAL A 67 -30.25 14.87 7.15
N THR A 68 -30.85 13.70 7.31
CA THR A 68 -32.28 13.58 7.56
C THR A 68 -32.51 14.15 8.95
N GLN A 69 -32.67 15.47 9.00
CA GLN A 69 -33.23 16.16 10.16
C GLN A 69 -34.74 15.86 10.19
N PRO A 70 -35.31 15.54 11.37
CA PRO A 70 -36.73 15.17 11.50
C PRO A 70 -37.69 16.33 11.21
#